data_AF-A0A445GZK9-F1
#
_entry.id   AF-A0A445GZK9-F1
#
_cell.length_a   1.000
_cell.length_b   1.000
_cell.length_c   1.000
_cell.angle_alpha   90.00
_cell.angle_beta   90.00
_cell.angle_gamma   90.00
#
_symmetry.space_group_name_H-M   'P 1'
#
loop_
_entity.id
_entity.type
_entity.pdbx_description
1 polymer ?
#
loop_
_entity_poly.entity_id
_entity_poly.type
_entity_poly.pdbx_seq_one_letter_code
_entity_poly.pdbx_strand_id
1 'polypeptide(L)'
;MTSRKWLEAALSNTGIPRVQVAAGTSNDEQPEVDVSNEEFLQFDTSGVPVIVTLTKVGTWEALYCGCNIRGGITNKLCCFSVNRQGHICGITKRGGVGLDPSTILQLFCNSAKLW
;
A
#
# COMPACT_ATOMS: atom_id res chain seq x y z
N MET A 1 1.57 13.74 -10.62
CA MET A 1 0.73 12.90 -9.72
C MET A 1 1.45 11.57 -9.58
N THR A 2 2.03 11.26 -8.42
CA THR A 2 2.79 10.02 -8.22
C THR A 2 2.44 9.44 -6.86
N SER A 3 1.25 8.84 -6.76
CA SER A 3 0.95 7.87 -5.71
C SER A 3 2.03 6.78 -5.78
N ARG A 4 2.63 6.38 -4.66
CA ARG A 4 3.65 5.32 -4.65
C ARG A 4 2.95 3.97 -4.83
N LYS A 5 2.61 3.63 -6.07
CA LYS A 5 1.97 2.36 -6.45
C LYS A 5 2.98 1.25 -6.75
N TRP A 6 4.27 1.45 -6.45
CA TRP A 6 5.33 0.50 -6.83
C TRP A 6 5.08 -0.91 -6.30
N LEU A 7 4.57 -1.03 -5.07
CA LEU A 7 4.22 -2.33 -4.48
C LEU A 7 3.02 -2.97 -5.19
N GLU A 8 1.94 -2.22 -5.40
CA GLU A 8 0.76 -2.69 -6.14
C GLU A 8 1.13 -3.14 -7.56
N ALA A 9 1.96 -2.34 -8.25
CA ALA A 9 2.43 -2.64 -9.60
C ALA A 9 3.35 -3.86 -9.62
N ALA A 10 4.29 -3.98 -8.68
CA ALA A 10 5.18 -5.14 -8.57
C ALA A 10 4.38 -6.42 -8.30
N LEU A 11 3.43 -6.39 -7.36
CA LEU A 11 2.58 -7.55 -7.06
C LEU A 11 1.67 -7.91 -8.23
N SER A 12 1.10 -6.92 -8.92
CA SER A 12 0.27 -7.16 -10.11
C SER A 12 1.08 -7.76 -11.26
N ASN A 13 2.37 -7.45 -11.36
CA ASN A 13 3.26 -8.00 -12.37
C ASN A 13 3.93 -9.32 -11.93
N THR A 14 3.68 -9.80 -10.71
CA THR A 14 4.26 -11.05 -10.22
C THR A 14 3.39 -12.23 -10.68
N GLY A 15 3.96 -13.12 -11.48
CA GLY A 15 3.38 -14.43 -11.77
C GLY A 15 3.96 -15.48 -10.82
N ILE A 16 3.11 -16.10 -10.01
CA ILE A 16 3.51 -17.21 -9.13
C ILE A 16 3.52 -18.48 -9.97
N PRO A 17 4.64 -19.21 -10.08
CA PRO A 17 4.68 -20.45 -10.84
C PRO A 17 3.77 -21.50 -10.20
N ARG A 18 3.13 -22.31 -11.03
CA ARG A 18 2.32 -23.42 -10.55
C ARG A 18 3.24 -24.52 -10.05
N VAL A 19 3.09 -24.88 -8.79
CA VAL A 19 3.84 -25.99 -8.17
C VAL A 19 2.86 -27.12 -7.85
N GLN A 20 3.14 -28.30 -8.37
CA GLN A 20 2.43 -29.53 -8.01
C GLN A 20 3.35 -30.38 -7.15
N VAL A 21 2.83 -30.82 -6.01
CA VAL A 21 3.56 -31.68 -5.08
C VAL A 21 2.83 -33.00 -5.01
N ALA A 22 3.46 -34.06 -5.51
CA ALA A 22 2.97 -35.42 -5.36
C ALA A 22 3.55 -36.01 -4.07
N ALA A 23 2.68 -36.42 -3.16
CA ALA A 23 3.10 -37.07 -1.92
C ALA A 23 3.74 -38.42 -2.24
N GLY A 24 4.88 -38.72 -1.59
CA GLY A 24 5.51 -40.03 -1.66
C GLY A 24 4.53 -41.13 -1.21
N THR A 25 4.63 -42.31 -1.82
CA THR A 25 3.73 -43.44 -1.52
C THR A 25 4.12 -44.17 -0.23
N SER A 26 5.32 -43.88 0.30
CA SER A 26 5.85 -44.41 1.56
C SER A 26 6.53 -43.32 2.39
N ASN A 27 6.71 -43.57 3.70
CA ASN A 27 7.32 -42.61 4.64
C ASN A 27 8.79 -42.25 4.33
N ASP A 28 9.48 -43.08 3.54
CA ASP A 28 10.89 -42.87 3.17
C ASP A 28 11.05 -42.18 1.79
N GLU A 29 9.97 -42.04 1.01
CA GLU A 29 10.00 -41.35 -0.28
C GLU A 29 9.87 -39.84 -0.12
N GLN A 30 10.81 -39.09 -0.70
CA GLN A 30 10.69 -37.64 -0.79
C GLN A 30 9.58 -37.27 -1.79
N PRO A 31 8.79 -36.21 -1.50
CA PRO A 31 7.74 -35.77 -2.41
C PRO A 31 8.32 -35.29 -3.75
N GLU A 32 7.68 -35.68 -4.85
CA GLU A 32 8.03 -35.19 -6.17
C GLU A 32 7.41 -33.78 -6.36
N VAL A 33 8.24 -32.84 -6.82
CA VAL A 33 7.84 -31.45 -7.03
C VAL A 33 7.99 -31.11 -8.50
N ASP A 34 6.86 -30.84 -9.16
CA ASP A 34 6.80 -30.34 -10.53
C ASP A 34 6.51 -28.83 -10.52
N VAL A 35 7.28 -28.07 -11.30
CA VAL A 35 7.19 -26.61 -11.38
C VAL A 35 7.02 -26.21 -12.84
N SER A 36 5.85 -25.67 -13.16
CA SER A 36 5.53 -25.17 -14.51
C SER A 36 5.60 -23.63 -14.55
N ASN A 37 6.20 -23.12 -15.63
CA ASN A 37 6.29 -21.68 -15.93
C ASN A 37 5.33 -21.23 -17.03
N GLU A 38 4.63 -22.17 -17.69
CA GLU A 38 3.67 -21.86 -18.76
C GLU A 38 2.37 -21.26 -18.20
N GLU A 39 1.97 -21.66 -17.00
CA GLU A 39 0.82 -21.16 -16.28
C GLU A 39 1.26 -20.50 -14.97
N PHE A 40 0.90 -19.25 -14.76
CA PHE A 40 1.18 -18.53 -13.51
C PHE A 40 -0.10 -18.06 -12.84
N LEU A 41 -0.13 -18.16 -11.51
CA LEU A 41 -1.19 -17.58 -10.69
C LEU A 41 -0.86 -16.11 -10.45
N GLN A 42 -1.84 -15.23 -10.62
CA GLN A 42 -1.68 -13.81 -10.33
C GLN A 42 -2.20 -13.50 -8.92
N PHE A 43 -1.54 -12.59 -8.21
CA PHE A 43 -2.05 -12.08 -6.94
C PHE A 43 -3.30 -11.25 -7.15
N ASP A 44 -4.31 -11.43 -6.31
CA ASP A 44 -5.37 -10.43 -6.16
C ASP A 44 -4.80 -9.20 -5.43
N THR A 45 -4.66 -8.10 -6.15
CA THR A 45 -4.13 -6.84 -5.61
C THR A 45 -5.22 -5.87 -5.16
N SER A 46 -6.49 -6.26 -5.18
CA SER A 46 -7.62 -5.39 -4.77
C SER A 46 -7.48 -4.87 -3.33
N GLY A 47 -6.90 -5.68 -2.45
CA GLY A 47 -6.63 -5.34 -1.04
C GLY A 47 -5.31 -4.60 -0.80
N VAL A 48 -4.41 -4.51 -1.78
CA VAL A 48 -3.09 -3.88 -1.62
C VAL A 48 -3.29 -2.37 -1.47
N PRO A 49 -2.88 -1.77 -0.35
CA PRO A 49 -3.15 -0.37 -0.13
C PRO A 49 -2.06 0.51 -0.73
N VAL A 50 -2.45 1.72 -1.08
CA VAL A 50 -1.54 2.75 -1.55
C VAL A 50 -1.49 3.90 -0.56
N ILE A 51 -0.28 4.36 -0.31
CA ILE A 51 -0.01 5.37 0.70
C ILE A 51 -0.21 6.76 0.11
N VAL A 52 -1.13 7.50 0.72
CA VAL A 52 -1.38 8.91 0.49
C VAL A 52 -0.80 9.69 1.67
N THR A 53 0.13 10.61 1.39
CA THR A 53 0.71 11.49 2.41
C THR A 53 0.09 12.87 2.32
N LEU A 54 -0.53 13.30 3.41
CA LEU A 54 -1.17 14.59 3.56
C LEU A 54 -0.41 15.44 4.58
N THR A 55 -0.29 16.72 4.26
CA THR A 55 0.49 17.67 5.06
C THR A 55 -0.30 18.95 5.26
N LYS A 56 -0.44 19.39 6.51
CA LYS A 56 -1.04 20.70 6.79
C LYS A 56 0.00 21.80 6.68
N VAL A 57 -0.24 22.78 5.81
CA VAL A 57 0.63 23.95 5.62
C VAL A 57 -0.18 25.20 5.97
N GLY A 58 0.07 25.78 7.16
CA GLY A 58 -0.69 26.92 7.66
C GLY A 58 -2.18 26.59 7.85
N THR A 59 -3.06 27.44 7.33
CA THR A 59 -4.53 27.26 7.30
C THR A 59 -5.02 26.37 6.17
N TRP A 60 -4.16 25.96 5.23
CA TRP A 60 -4.53 25.17 4.06
C TRP A 60 -3.99 23.73 4.15
N GLU A 61 -4.76 22.79 3.61
CA GLU A 61 -4.39 21.38 3.53
C GLU A 61 -3.67 21.12 2.20
N ALA A 62 -2.37 20.84 2.24
CA ALA A 62 -1.66 20.41 1.04
C ALA A 62 -1.91 18.91 0.83
N LEU A 63 -2.69 18.59 -0.21
CA LEU A 63 -3.17 17.24 -0.53
C LEU A 63 -2.09 16.33 -1.18
N TYR A 64 -0.89 16.84 -1.43
CA TYR A 64 0.12 16.07 -2.15
C TYR A 64 1.54 16.50 -1.78
N CYS A 65 2.33 15.60 -1.21
CA CYS A 65 3.78 15.73 -1.15
C CYS A 65 4.45 14.59 -1.91
N GLY A 66 4.58 14.78 -3.22
CA GLY A 66 5.71 14.23 -3.95
C GLY A 66 7.01 14.69 -3.28
N CYS A 67 8.05 13.87 -3.37
CA CYS A 67 9.34 13.96 -2.68
C CYS A 67 10.16 15.28 -2.83
N ASN A 68 9.57 16.37 -3.32
CA ASN A 68 10.22 17.67 -3.53
C ASN A 68 9.72 18.76 -2.56
N ILE A 69 9.64 18.48 -1.25
CA ILE A 69 9.82 19.58 -0.29
C ILE A 69 11.34 19.71 -0.07
N ARG A 70 12.01 20.33 -1.05
CA ARG A 70 13.33 20.91 -0.80
C ARG A 70 13.08 22.12 0.09
N GLY A 71 13.42 21.99 1.36
CA GLY A 71 13.44 23.10 2.31
C GLY A 71 12.21 23.18 3.21
N GLY A 72 12.35 22.62 4.40
CA GLY A 72 11.77 23.20 5.60
C GLY A 72 10.35 22.74 6.00
N ILE A 73 10.31 22.02 7.13
CA ILE A 73 9.34 22.23 8.22
C ILE A 73 7.87 22.05 7.82
N THR A 74 7.42 20.80 7.74
CA THR A 74 6.02 20.51 8.06
C THR A 74 6.00 19.59 9.28
N ASN A 75 5.77 20.18 10.45
CA ASN A 75 5.74 19.48 11.74
C ASN A 75 4.50 18.55 11.88
N LYS A 76 3.70 18.41 10.83
CA LYS A 76 2.40 17.73 10.81
C LYS A 76 2.26 16.94 9.52
N LEU A 77 2.58 15.65 9.58
CA LEU A 77 2.41 14.71 8.48
C LEU A 77 1.42 13.64 8.90
N CYS A 78 0.39 13.41 8.09
CA CYS A 78 -0.49 12.24 8.22
C CYS A 78 -0.42 11.41 6.95
N CYS A 79 -0.01 10.16 7.08
CA CYS A 79 -0.08 9.18 6.01
C CYS A 79 -1.33 8.33 6.20
N PHE A 80 -2.12 8.20 5.14
CA PHE A 80 -3.25 7.29 5.06
C PHE A 80 -2.91 6.21 4.04
N SER A 81 -3.26 4.97 4.35
CA SER A 81 -3.14 3.83 3.45
C SER A 81 -4.54 3.42 3.05
N VAL A 82 -4.86 3.45 1.75
CA VAL A 82 -6.21 3.15 1.24
C VAL A 82 -6.10 2.11 0.13
N ASN A 83 -6.93 1.09 0.14
CA ASN A 83 -6.98 0.09 -0.94
C ASN A 83 -8.00 0.46 -2.02
N ARG A 84 -8.08 -0.35 -3.09
CA ARG A 84 -8.99 -0.10 -4.22
C ARG A 84 -10.48 -0.16 -3.87
N GLN A 85 -10.82 -0.73 -2.72
CA GLN A 85 -12.19 -0.81 -2.21
C GLN A 85 -12.55 0.44 -1.38
N GLY A 86 -11.62 1.38 -1.19
CA GLY A 86 -11.81 2.57 -0.36
C GLY A 86 -11.64 2.30 1.14
N HIS A 87 -11.20 1.11 1.53
CA HIS A 87 -10.94 0.80 2.93
C HIS A 87 -9.62 1.43 3.39
N ILE A 88 -9.63 1.99 4.60
CA ILE A 88 -8.40 2.43 5.26
C ILE A 88 -7.68 1.20 5.79
N CYS A 89 -6.45 1.00 5.32
CA CYS A 89 -5.57 -0.08 5.77
C CYS A 89 -4.55 0.40 6.80
N GLY A 90 -4.44 1.71 7.05
CA GLY A 90 -3.56 2.24 8.08
C GLY A 90 -3.51 3.77 8.13
N ILE A 91 -3.18 4.31 9.30
CA ILE A 91 -2.99 5.74 9.53
C ILE A 91 -1.71 5.92 10.36
N THR A 92 -0.83 6.81 9.90
CA THR A 92 0.40 7.16 10.63
C THR A 92 0.53 8.66 10.72
N LYS A 93 0.57 9.20 11.94
CA LYS A 93 0.90 10.60 12.19
C LYS A 93 2.38 10.73 12.55
N ARG A 94 3.08 11.62 11.85
CA ARG A 94 4.47 12.01 12.16
C ARG A 94 4.57 13.50 12.51
N GLY A 95 5.57 13.83 13.31
CA GLY A 95 5.85 15.18 13.79
C GLY A 95 5.47 15.40 15.25
N GLY A 96 6.08 16.39 15.90
CA GLY A 96 6.03 16.59 17.36
C GLY A 96 4.82 17.38 17.88
N VAL A 97 3.94 17.87 17.02
CA VAL A 97 2.82 18.74 17.42
C VAL A 97 1.47 18.04 17.30
N GLY A 98 0.54 18.38 18.20
CA GLY A 98 -0.82 17.85 18.17
C GLY A 98 -1.56 18.19 16.87
N LEU A 99 -2.49 17.31 16.51
CA LEU A 99 -3.48 17.55 15.46
C LEU A 99 -4.86 17.58 16.09
N ASP A 100 -5.67 18.52 15.65
CA ASP A 100 -7.08 18.53 16.02
C ASP A 100 -7.78 17.30 15.40
N PRO A 101 -8.61 16.56 16.16
CA PRO A 101 -9.31 15.39 15.65
C PRO A 101 -10.16 15.66 14.40
N SER A 102 -10.77 16.85 14.29
CA SER A 102 -11.57 17.23 13.11
C SER A 102 -10.70 17.35 11.85
N THR A 103 -9.44 17.79 11.99
CA THR A 103 -8.49 17.84 10.86
C THR A 103 -8.17 16.41 10.39
N ILE A 104 -8.03 15.44 11.29
CA ILE A 104 -7.78 14.05 10.90
C ILE A 104 -8.97 13.49 10.10
N LEU A 105 -10.20 13.80 10.51
CA LEU A 105 -11.42 13.39 9.80
C LEU A 105 -11.53 14.05 8.41
N GLN A 106 -11.18 15.33 8.28
CA GLN A 106 -11.17 16.01 6.99
C GLN A 106 -10.13 15.40 6.04
N LEU A 107 -8.91 15.17 6.53
CA LEU A 107 -7.86 14.51 5.77
C LEU A 107 -8.28 13.09 5.36
N PHE A 108 -8.97 12.36 6.23
CA PHE A 108 -9.57 11.06 5.90
C PHE A 108 -10.55 11.17 4.72
N CYS A 109 -11.58 12.02 4.83
CA CYS A 109 -12.58 12.22 3.77
C CYS A 109 -11.96 12.64 2.44
N ASN A 110 -10.87 13.41 2.47
CA ASN A 110 -10.17 13.84 1.27
C ASN A 110 -9.29 12.74 0.67
N SER A 111 -8.70 11.86 1.50
CA SER A 111 -7.90 10.73 1.02
C SER A 111 -8.74 9.67 0.28
N ALA A 112 -9.98 9.45 0.71
CA ALA A 112 -10.91 8.54 0.04
C ALA A 112 -11.33 9.02 -1.36
N LYS A 113 -11.33 10.34 -1.61
CA LYS A 113 -11.68 10.93 -2.92
C LYS A 113 -10.57 10.85 -3.97
N LEU A 114 -9.37 10.39 -3.60
CA LEU A 114 -8.22 10.29 -4.50
C LEU A 114 -8.19 8.97 -5.32
N TRP A 115 -9.22 8.15 -5.16
CA TRP A 115 -9.42 6.85 -5.81
C TRP A 115 -10.74 6.87 -6.57
#